data_AF-A0A2W1JAW5-F1
#
_entry.id   AF-A0A2W1JAW5-F1
#
_cell.length_a   1.000
_cell.length_b   1.000
_cell.length_c   1.000
_cell.angle_alpha   90.00
_cell.angle_beta   90.00
_cell.angle_gamma   90.00
#
_symmetry.space_group_name_H-M   'P 1'
#
loop_
_entity.id
_entity.type
_entity.pdbx_description
1 polymer ?
#
loop_
_entity_poly.entity_id
_entity_poly.type
_entity_poly.pdbx_seq_one_letter_code
_entity_poly.pdbx_strand_id
1 'polypeptide(L)'
;MSFEPLGLSAELLRAIADQGYSTPTPIQTQAIPVILEGKDVLAGAQTGTGKTAGFTLPLLQRLSKPTGPRHRRFVRALILTPTRELAAQVSESVKIYGKYLSLRSTVIFGGVSINPQITRLRNGVDILVATPGRLLDHVGRNTVDLSKLEVLVLDEADRMLDMGFIHDIRKVLALLPPTRQNLLFSATFSREIQSLANGLLESPTLIEVARRNTAAESVSQTIHPVDSKRKRELLSFLIGSRNWQQVLVFTRTKHGANRLAQQLEKDGITTAAIHGNKSQGARTRALANFKQGSVRVLVATDIAARGLDIDQLPHVVNFDLPNVPEDYVHRIGRTGRAGNEGQAVSLVCVDEHKFLRDIERLIKRNIDRETIPGYEPDPSIKPVPIQTGRSNRPSGGKKNRRPRSKKSRGPEAAGRKSQQPPRPRKRQSK
;
A
#
# COMPACT_ATOMS: atom_id res chain seq x y z
N MET A 1 -4.14 2.38 -30.47
CA MET A 1 -5.17 1.35 -30.70
C MET A 1 -6.37 1.69 -29.83
N SER A 2 -7.60 1.47 -30.28
CA SER A 2 -8.81 1.61 -29.45
C SER A 2 -8.95 0.40 -28.50
N PHE A 3 -9.94 0.43 -27.60
CA PHE A 3 -10.27 -0.71 -26.71
C PHE A 3 -11.01 -1.86 -27.42
N GLU A 4 -11.61 -1.60 -28.59
CA GLU A 4 -12.44 -2.58 -29.32
C GLU A 4 -11.71 -3.88 -29.67
N PRO A 5 -10.44 -3.89 -30.12
CA PRO A 5 -9.73 -5.12 -30.46
C PRO A 5 -9.41 -6.00 -29.24
N LEU A 6 -9.65 -5.53 -28.01
CA LEU A 6 -9.36 -6.29 -26.78
C LEU A 6 -10.45 -7.31 -26.42
N GLY A 7 -11.52 -7.41 -27.23
CA GLY A 7 -12.59 -8.39 -27.05
C GLY A 7 -13.56 -8.06 -25.92
N LEU A 8 -13.71 -6.79 -25.57
CA LEU A 8 -14.64 -6.31 -24.54
C LEU A 8 -16.07 -6.14 -25.08
N SER A 9 -17.08 -6.35 -24.22
CA SER A 9 -18.49 -6.19 -24.57
C SER A 9 -18.87 -4.72 -24.79
N ALA A 10 -19.97 -4.50 -25.51
CA ALA A 10 -20.46 -3.15 -25.82
C ALA A 10 -20.76 -2.33 -24.55
N GLU A 11 -21.27 -2.96 -23.49
CA GLU A 11 -21.55 -2.35 -22.20
C GLU A 11 -20.27 -1.83 -21.52
N LEU A 12 -19.19 -2.61 -21.59
CA LEU A 12 -17.90 -2.22 -21.03
C LEU A 12 -17.23 -1.12 -21.86
N LEU A 13 -17.27 -1.23 -23.20
CA LEU A 13 -16.76 -0.19 -24.09
C LEU A 13 -17.49 1.14 -23.88
N ARG A 14 -18.81 1.10 -23.66
CA ARG A 14 -19.60 2.29 -23.30
C ARG A 14 -19.17 2.89 -21.96
N ALA A 15 -18.94 2.06 -20.94
CA ALA A 15 -18.45 2.55 -19.64
C ALA A 15 -17.05 3.18 -19.73
N ILE A 16 -16.17 2.64 -20.59
CA ILE A 16 -14.84 3.20 -20.86
C ILE A 16 -14.96 4.56 -21.55
N ALA A 17 -15.84 4.67 -22.55
CA ALA A 17 -16.10 5.92 -23.27
C ALA A 17 -16.67 7.03 -22.34
N ASP A 18 -17.56 6.68 -21.41
CA ASP A 18 -18.07 7.60 -20.39
C ASP A 18 -16.97 8.19 -19.49
N GLN A 19 -15.83 7.49 -19.34
CA GLN A 19 -14.66 7.98 -18.60
C GLN A 19 -13.70 8.80 -19.47
N GLY A 20 -13.96 8.92 -20.77
CA GLY A 20 -13.09 9.64 -21.71
C GLY A 20 -11.82 8.88 -22.09
N TYR A 21 -11.75 7.57 -21.82
CA TYR A 21 -10.57 6.76 -22.19
C TYR A 21 -10.68 6.29 -23.64
N SER A 22 -9.71 6.68 -24.46
CA SER A 22 -9.67 6.30 -25.88
C SER A 22 -8.66 5.18 -26.18
N THR A 23 -7.54 5.14 -25.44
CA THR A 23 -6.41 4.26 -25.72
C THR A 23 -6.07 3.40 -24.50
N PRO A 24 -5.99 2.06 -24.64
CA PRO A 24 -5.59 1.18 -23.56
C PRO A 24 -4.11 1.35 -23.24
N THR A 25 -3.78 1.28 -21.95
CA THR A 25 -2.38 1.28 -21.51
C THR A 25 -1.69 -0.03 -21.88
N PRO A 26 -0.35 -0.09 -21.96
CA PRO A 26 0.33 -1.33 -22.37
C PRO A 26 0.01 -2.54 -21.48
N ILE A 27 -0.24 -2.34 -20.18
CA ILE A 27 -0.67 -3.42 -19.28
C ILE A 27 -2.09 -3.87 -19.58
N GLN A 28 -2.99 -2.98 -20.00
CA GLN A 28 -4.35 -3.33 -20.40
C GLN A 28 -4.34 -4.12 -21.72
N THR A 29 -3.58 -3.67 -22.71
CA THR A 29 -3.46 -4.35 -24.01
C THR A 29 -2.96 -5.79 -23.88
N GLN A 30 -2.01 -6.03 -22.96
CA GLN A 30 -1.46 -7.37 -22.75
C GLN A 30 -2.32 -8.22 -21.81
N ALA A 31 -2.83 -7.65 -20.71
CA ALA A 31 -3.52 -8.43 -19.68
C ALA A 31 -4.96 -8.77 -20.06
N ILE A 32 -5.71 -7.85 -20.68
CA ILE A 32 -7.14 -8.03 -20.91
C ILE A 32 -7.44 -9.30 -21.73
N PRO A 33 -6.82 -9.54 -22.90
CA PRO A 33 -7.09 -10.74 -23.70
C PRO A 33 -6.77 -12.03 -22.95
N VAL A 34 -5.61 -12.07 -22.26
CA VAL A 34 -5.15 -13.24 -21.50
C VAL A 34 -6.12 -13.59 -20.37
N ILE A 35 -6.63 -12.58 -19.66
CA ILE A 35 -7.59 -12.80 -18.57
C ILE A 35 -8.92 -13.30 -19.12
N LEU A 36 -9.36 -12.79 -20.29
CA LEU A 36 -10.58 -13.26 -20.96
C LEU A 36 -10.50 -14.72 -21.42
N GLU A 37 -9.31 -15.21 -21.78
CA GLU A 37 -9.05 -16.63 -22.09
C GLU A 37 -9.12 -17.53 -20.84
N GLY A 38 -9.20 -16.96 -19.64
CA GLY A 38 -9.28 -17.71 -18.39
C GLY A 38 -7.93 -18.16 -17.84
N LYS A 39 -6.81 -17.71 -18.41
CA LYS A 39 -5.46 -18.02 -17.94
C LYS A 39 -5.10 -17.26 -16.67
N ASP A 40 -4.28 -17.86 -15.83
CA ASP A 40 -3.66 -17.17 -14.70
C ASP A 40 -2.66 -16.14 -15.20
N VAL A 41 -2.51 -15.04 -14.45
CA VAL A 41 -1.64 -13.92 -14.82
C VAL A 41 -0.75 -13.56 -13.65
N LEU A 42 0.55 -13.42 -13.95
CA LEU A 42 1.49 -12.73 -13.10
C LEU A 42 1.93 -11.44 -13.82
N ALA A 43 1.42 -10.31 -13.34
CA ALA A 43 1.61 -9.01 -13.96
C ALA A 43 2.51 -8.10 -13.11
N GLY A 44 3.63 -7.68 -13.71
CA GLY A 44 4.55 -6.69 -13.18
C GLY A 44 4.27 -5.32 -13.77
N ALA A 45 3.66 -4.44 -12.98
CA ALA A 45 3.48 -3.04 -13.37
C ALA A 45 3.35 -2.12 -12.15
N GLN A 46 3.86 -0.90 -12.28
CA GLN A 46 3.78 0.10 -11.22
C GLN A 46 2.34 0.60 -11.01
N THR A 47 2.04 1.22 -9.86
CA THR A 47 0.77 1.97 -9.66
C THR A 47 0.60 3.00 -10.81
N GLY A 48 -0.63 3.40 -11.14
CA GLY A 48 -0.88 4.42 -12.17
C GLY A 48 -0.67 3.97 -13.63
N THR A 49 -0.27 2.73 -13.87
CA THR A 49 -0.15 2.17 -15.24
C THR A 49 -1.47 1.65 -15.80
N GLY A 50 -2.58 1.78 -15.06
CA GLY A 50 -3.89 1.28 -15.48
C GLY A 50 -4.17 -0.18 -15.13
N LYS A 51 -3.40 -0.79 -14.21
CA LYS A 51 -3.60 -2.17 -13.70
C LYS A 51 -5.03 -2.48 -13.30
N THR A 52 -5.66 -1.56 -12.58
CA THR A 52 -7.02 -1.76 -12.05
C THR A 52 -8.02 -2.00 -13.16
N ALA A 53 -8.01 -1.20 -14.24
CA ALA A 53 -8.85 -1.48 -15.41
C ALA A 53 -8.41 -2.77 -16.13
N GLY A 54 -7.10 -3.04 -16.17
CA GLY A 54 -6.52 -4.24 -16.79
C GLY A 54 -7.07 -5.55 -16.23
N PHE A 55 -7.36 -5.65 -14.93
CA PHE A 55 -8.06 -6.81 -14.37
C PHE A 55 -9.56 -6.63 -14.20
N THR A 56 -10.05 -5.41 -13.95
CA THR A 56 -11.47 -5.19 -13.62
C THR A 56 -12.36 -5.37 -14.85
N LEU A 57 -11.93 -4.88 -16.02
CA LEU A 57 -12.69 -5.01 -17.27
C LEU A 57 -12.93 -6.48 -17.66
N PRO A 58 -11.90 -7.34 -17.79
CA PRO A 58 -12.11 -8.73 -18.16
C PRO A 58 -12.81 -9.53 -17.05
N LEU A 59 -12.61 -9.17 -15.77
CA LEU A 59 -13.33 -9.75 -14.65
C LEU A 59 -14.85 -9.50 -14.76
N LEU A 60 -15.24 -8.25 -14.98
CA LEU A 60 -16.64 -7.86 -15.15
C LEU A 60 -17.28 -8.58 -16.34
N GLN A 61 -16.58 -8.67 -17.46
CA GLN A 61 -17.05 -9.40 -18.63
C GLN A 61 -17.31 -10.87 -18.32
N ARG A 62 -16.35 -11.54 -17.66
CA ARG A 62 -16.48 -12.95 -17.31
C ARG A 62 -17.71 -13.21 -16.43
N LEU A 63 -17.94 -12.35 -15.44
CA LEU A 63 -19.06 -12.47 -14.51
C LEU A 63 -20.42 -12.03 -15.07
N SER A 64 -20.41 -11.24 -16.15
CA SER A 64 -21.64 -10.77 -16.82
C SER A 64 -22.44 -11.92 -17.44
N LYS A 65 -21.78 -13.05 -17.74
CA LYS A 65 -22.43 -14.26 -18.23
C LYS A 65 -23.38 -14.81 -17.14
N PRO A 66 -24.67 -15.07 -17.44
CA PRO A 66 -25.62 -15.55 -16.46
C PRO A 66 -25.20 -16.92 -15.91
N THR A 67 -25.12 -17.04 -14.59
CA THR A 67 -24.91 -18.33 -13.90
C THR A 67 -26.18 -18.70 -13.13
N GLY A 68 -27.02 -19.56 -13.71
CA GLY A 68 -28.12 -20.23 -13.02
C GLY A 68 -29.35 -19.36 -12.68
N PRO A 69 -30.34 -19.94 -11.95
CA PRO A 69 -31.60 -19.28 -11.63
C PRO A 69 -31.41 -18.05 -10.73
N ARG A 70 -32.15 -16.97 -11.05
CA ARG A 70 -32.04 -15.58 -10.56
C ARG A 70 -32.11 -15.33 -9.05
N HIS A 71 -32.18 -16.36 -8.19
CA HIS A 71 -32.67 -16.19 -6.81
C HIS A 71 -31.61 -16.03 -5.71
N ARG A 72 -30.32 -16.36 -5.95
CA ARG A 72 -29.29 -16.17 -4.91
C ARG A 72 -27.94 -15.75 -5.50
N ARG A 73 -27.47 -14.57 -5.10
CA ARG A 73 -26.14 -14.05 -5.46
C ARG A 73 -25.08 -14.57 -4.48
N PHE A 74 -23.97 -15.04 -5.02
CA PHE A 74 -22.80 -15.50 -4.26
C PHE A 74 -21.55 -14.75 -4.70
N VAL A 75 -20.55 -14.67 -3.83
CA VAL A 75 -19.26 -14.06 -4.15
C VAL A 75 -18.56 -14.93 -5.21
N ARG A 76 -18.57 -14.47 -6.46
CA ARG A 76 -17.90 -15.12 -7.60
C ARG A 76 -16.50 -14.57 -7.83
N ALA A 77 -16.23 -13.34 -7.40
CA ALA A 77 -14.90 -12.76 -7.49
C ALA A 77 -14.46 -12.06 -6.19
N LEU A 78 -13.18 -12.24 -5.86
CA LEU A 78 -12.54 -11.67 -4.69
C LEU A 78 -11.30 -10.90 -5.13
N ILE A 79 -11.26 -9.62 -4.79
CA ILE A 79 -10.11 -8.75 -5.04
C ILE A 79 -9.50 -8.37 -3.69
N LEU A 80 -8.31 -8.91 -3.40
CA LEU A 80 -7.54 -8.57 -2.21
C LEU A 80 -6.62 -7.38 -2.49
N THR A 81 -6.63 -6.44 -1.56
CA THR A 81 -5.82 -5.21 -1.62
C THR A 81 -5.12 -4.98 -0.27
N PRO A 82 -3.91 -4.39 -0.23
CA PRO A 82 -3.16 -4.16 1.01
C PRO A 82 -3.78 -3.12 1.93
N THR A 83 -4.46 -2.11 1.36
CA THR A 83 -4.93 -0.95 2.13
C THR A 83 -6.41 -0.69 1.89
N ARG A 84 -7.02 -0.01 2.85
CA ARG A 84 -8.44 0.39 2.81
C ARG A 84 -8.69 1.37 1.67
N GLU A 85 -7.70 2.21 1.41
CA GLU A 85 -7.72 3.23 0.38
C GLU A 85 -7.72 2.60 -1.01
N LEU A 86 -6.83 1.62 -1.24
CA LEU A 86 -6.82 0.87 -2.50
C LEU A 86 -8.10 0.04 -2.66
N ALA A 87 -8.58 -0.60 -1.59
CA ALA A 87 -9.85 -1.32 -1.61
C ALA A 87 -11.02 -0.42 -2.07
N ALA A 88 -11.08 0.82 -1.58
CA ALA A 88 -12.10 1.79 -1.98
C ALA A 88 -11.95 2.21 -3.44
N GLN A 89 -10.73 2.46 -3.92
CA GLN A 89 -10.45 2.82 -5.32
C GLN A 89 -10.82 1.71 -6.30
N VAL A 90 -10.42 0.48 -6.00
CA VAL A 90 -10.76 -0.70 -6.79
C VAL A 90 -12.27 -0.89 -6.79
N SER A 91 -12.93 -0.76 -5.64
CA SER A 91 -14.38 -0.84 -5.55
C SER A 91 -15.09 0.23 -6.39
N GLU A 92 -14.53 1.44 -6.47
CA GLU A 92 -15.09 2.50 -7.30
C GLU A 92 -14.88 2.20 -8.79
N SER A 93 -13.69 1.71 -9.17
CA SER A 93 -13.42 1.24 -10.53
C SER A 93 -14.38 0.15 -10.97
N VAL A 94 -14.67 -0.83 -10.09
CA VAL A 94 -15.65 -1.89 -10.35
C VAL A 94 -17.04 -1.31 -10.63
N LYS A 95 -17.47 -0.28 -9.90
CA LYS A 95 -18.77 0.37 -10.16
C LYS A 95 -18.77 1.17 -11.45
N ILE A 96 -17.71 1.94 -11.70
CA ILE A 96 -17.56 2.78 -12.89
C ILE A 96 -17.65 1.90 -14.14
N TYR A 97 -16.80 0.89 -14.24
CA TYR A 97 -16.77 0.02 -15.41
C TYR A 97 -17.98 -0.93 -15.46
N GLY A 98 -18.53 -1.29 -14.30
CA GLY A 98 -19.72 -2.15 -14.19
C GLY A 98 -21.05 -1.41 -14.37
N LYS A 99 -21.06 -0.10 -14.65
CA LYS A 99 -22.26 0.76 -14.70
C LYS A 99 -23.41 0.20 -15.54
N TYR A 100 -23.09 -0.47 -16.64
CA TYR A 100 -24.05 -1.03 -17.58
C TYR A 100 -24.26 -2.55 -17.41
N LEU A 101 -23.76 -3.15 -16.32
CA LEU A 101 -23.88 -4.58 -16.02
C LEU A 101 -24.75 -4.83 -14.79
N SER A 102 -25.49 -5.94 -14.78
CA SER A 102 -26.31 -6.36 -13.63
C SER A 102 -25.50 -7.11 -12.55
N LEU A 103 -24.35 -6.56 -12.17
CA LEU A 103 -23.45 -7.10 -11.16
C LEU A 103 -23.50 -6.26 -9.88
N ARG A 104 -23.44 -6.93 -8.73
CA ARG A 104 -23.38 -6.25 -7.43
C ARG A 104 -22.00 -6.41 -6.79
N SER A 105 -21.40 -5.30 -6.40
CA SER A 105 -20.13 -5.28 -5.69
C SER A 105 -20.26 -4.70 -4.29
N THR A 106 -19.36 -5.09 -3.39
CA THR A 106 -19.16 -4.40 -2.11
C THR A 106 -17.68 -4.39 -1.74
N VAL A 107 -17.33 -3.48 -0.84
CA VAL A 107 -15.99 -3.39 -0.26
C VAL A 107 -16.03 -3.61 1.25
N ILE A 108 -15.08 -4.37 1.77
CA ILE A 108 -14.91 -4.62 3.20
C ILE A 108 -13.46 -4.35 3.64
N PHE A 109 -13.30 -3.62 4.73
CA PHE A 109 -11.99 -3.37 5.32
C PHE A 109 -12.05 -3.04 6.80
N GLY A 110 -10.91 -3.15 7.47
CA GLY A 110 -10.75 -2.90 8.92
C GLY A 110 -11.00 -1.45 9.32
N GLY A 111 -11.03 -1.15 10.63
CA GLY A 111 -11.08 0.22 11.14
C GLY A 111 -12.38 1.00 10.87
N VAL A 112 -13.47 0.30 10.54
CA VAL A 112 -14.87 0.77 10.60
C VAL A 112 -15.75 -0.35 11.17
N SER A 113 -16.97 0.01 11.58
CA SER A 113 -17.98 -0.94 12.04
C SER A 113 -18.20 -2.06 11.02
N ILE A 114 -18.27 -3.29 11.50
CA ILE A 114 -18.46 -4.49 10.68
C ILE A 114 -19.95 -4.69 10.32
N ASN A 115 -20.89 -4.20 11.13
CA ASN A 115 -22.32 -4.46 10.95
C ASN A 115 -22.88 -3.93 9.61
N PRO A 116 -22.50 -2.73 9.11
CA PRO A 116 -22.87 -2.30 7.77
C PRO A 116 -22.31 -3.21 6.67
N GLN A 117 -21.09 -3.75 6.85
CA GLN A 117 -20.47 -4.69 5.91
C GLN A 117 -21.23 -6.02 5.90
N ILE A 118 -21.59 -6.55 7.08
CA ILE A 118 -22.43 -7.76 7.22
C ILE A 118 -23.77 -7.59 6.52
N THR A 119 -24.43 -6.44 6.71
CA THR A 119 -25.74 -6.16 6.09
C THR A 119 -25.64 -6.16 4.57
N ARG A 120 -24.59 -5.55 4.00
CA ARG A 120 -24.36 -5.56 2.54
C ARG A 120 -24.10 -6.97 2.00
N LEU A 121 -23.28 -7.77 2.69
CA LEU A 121 -22.98 -9.15 2.30
C LEU A 121 -24.22 -10.05 2.37
N ARG A 122 -25.07 -9.91 3.40
CA ARG A 122 -26.32 -10.66 3.54
C ARG A 122 -27.29 -10.45 2.37
N ASN A 123 -27.28 -9.26 1.78
CA ASN A 123 -28.13 -8.96 0.63
C ASN A 123 -27.63 -9.63 -0.68
N GLY A 124 -26.51 -10.34 -0.65
CA GLY A 124 -25.90 -11.02 -1.79
C GLY A 124 -25.09 -10.06 -2.67
N VAL A 125 -23.86 -10.47 -3.03
CA VAL A 125 -22.92 -9.71 -3.86
C VAL A 125 -22.20 -10.66 -4.80
N ASP A 126 -21.88 -10.21 -6.02
CA ASP A 126 -21.10 -10.95 -7.02
C ASP A 126 -19.60 -10.75 -6.84
N ILE A 127 -19.20 -9.52 -6.51
CA ILE A 127 -17.79 -9.08 -6.42
C ILE A 127 -17.51 -8.53 -5.03
N LEU A 128 -16.47 -9.05 -4.38
CA LEU A 128 -16.01 -8.60 -3.08
C LEU A 128 -14.60 -8.00 -3.20
N VAL A 129 -14.46 -6.73 -2.85
CA VAL A 129 -13.14 -6.11 -2.67
C VAL A 129 -12.82 -6.10 -1.17
N ALA A 130 -11.66 -6.60 -0.77
CA ALA A 130 -11.35 -6.77 0.64
C ALA A 130 -9.88 -6.49 1.00
N THR A 131 -9.65 -6.09 2.24
CA THR A 131 -8.34 -6.22 2.90
C THR A 131 -8.25 -7.56 3.63
N PRO A 132 -7.11 -8.29 3.61
CA PRO A 132 -7.00 -9.66 4.13
C PRO A 132 -7.53 -9.86 5.56
N GLY A 133 -7.07 -9.02 6.51
CA GLY A 133 -7.50 -9.16 7.91
C GLY A 133 -9.01 -9.03 8.11
N ARG A 134 -9.66 -8.05 7.45
CA ARG A 134 -11.12 -7.90 7.56
C ARG A 134 -11.87 -9.05 6.88
N LEU A 135 -11.35 -9.60 5.78
CA LEU A 135 -11.96 -10.78 5.18
C LEU A 135 -11.98 -11.95 6.17
N LEU A 136 -10.85 -12.20 6.84
CA LEU A 136 -10.77 -13.24 7.87
C LEU A 136 -11.69 -12.99 9.07
N ASP A 137 -11.89 -11.73 9.49
CA ASP A 137 -12.90 -11.40 10.51
C ASP A 137 -14.31 -11.81 10.06
N HIS A 138 -14.65 -11.59 8.78
CA HIS A 138 -15.95 -11.96 8.22
C HIS A 138 -16.13 -13.47 8.10
N VAL A 139 -15.07 -14.19 7.70
CA VAL A 139 -15.03 -15.65 7.67
C VAL A 139 -15.22 -16.21 9.08
N GLY A 140 -14.47 -15.74 10.07
CA GLY A 140 -14.56 -16.22 11.45
C GLY A 140 -15.93 -15.98 12.09
N ARG A 141 -16.73 -15.06 11.54
CA ARG A 141 -18.11 -14.79 11.96
C ARG A 141 -19.17 -15.47 11.09
N ASN A 142 -18.77 -16.26 10.09
CA ASN A 142 -19.66 -16.88 9.10
C ASN A 142 -20.58 -15.86 8.40
N THR A 143 -20.04 -14.70 8.04
CA THR A 143 -20.79 -13.60 7.38
C THR A 143 -20.44 -13.42 5.90
N VAL A 144 -19.55 -14.26 5.38
CA VAL A 144 -19.19 -14.34 3.96
C VAL A 144 -19.03 -15.82 3.61
N ASP A 145 -19.47 -16.18 2.41
CA ASP A 145 -19.27 -17.50 1.82
C ASP A 145 -18.48 -17.34 0.53
N LEU A 146 -17.35 -18.03 0.44
CA LEU A 146 -16.40 -17.99 -0.69
C LEU A 146 -16.38 -19.30 -1.48
N SER A 147 -17.29 -20.25 -1.19
CA SER A 147 -17.32 -21.59 -1.81
C SER A 147 -17.64 -21.59 -3.30
N LYS A 148 -18.17 -20.47 -3.83
CA LYS A 148 -18.53 -20.28 -5.25
C LYS A 148 -17.60 -19.31 -5.96
N LEU A 149 -16.40 -19.07 -5.41
CA LEU A 149 -15.43 -18.17 -6.00
C LEU A 149 -14.87 -18.75 -7.31
N GLU A 150 -14.92 -17.96 -8.38
CA GLU A 150 -14.42 -18.30 -9.72
C GLU A 150 -13.11 -17.57 -10.04
N VAL A 151 -12.91 -16.36 -9.49
CA VAL A 151 -11.73 -15.54 -9.75
C VAL A 151 -11.18 -14.91 -8.47
N LEU A 152 -9.87 -15.03 -8.26
CA LEU A 152 -9.12 -14.33 -7.23
C LEU A 152 -8.16 -13.32 -7.86
N VAL A 153 -8.14 -12.11 -7.33
CA VAL A 153 -7.16 -11.07 -7.68
C VAL A 153 -6.37 -10.67 -6.44
N LEU A 154 -5.04 -10.70 -6.51
CA LEU A 154 -4.15 -10.06 -5.55
C LEU A 154 -3.58 -8.79 -6.18
N ASP A 155 -4.06 -7.62 -5.76
CA ASP A 155 -3.54 -6.33 -6.24
C ASP A 155 -2.54 -5.74 -5.25
N GLU A 156 -1.42 -5.25 -5.78
CA GLU A 156 -0.23 -4.79 -5.01
C GLU A 156 0.25 -5.86 -4.00
N ALA A 157 0.50 -7.07 -4.50
CA ALA A 157 0.91 -8.21 -3.69
C ALA A 157 2.22 -7.99 -2.92
N ASP A 158 3.19 -7.30 -3.50
CA ASP A 158 4.43 -6.88 -2.84
C ASP A 158 4.15 -6.06 -1.58
N ARG A 159 3.25 -5.08 -1.68
CA ARG A 159 2.84 -4.28 -0.53
C ARG A 159 2.13 -5.09 0.54
N MET A 160 1.32 -6.09 0.15
CA MET A 160 0.71 -6.98 1.14
C MET A 160 1.78 -7.74 1.93
N LEU A 161 2.87 -8.15 1.28
CA LEU A 161 4.00 -8.83 1.92
C LEU A 161 4.78 -7.90 2.85
N ASP A 162 5.08 -6.67 2.43
CA ASP A 162 5.77 -5.65 3.25
C ASP A 162 5.00 -5.30 4.55
N MET A 163 3.67 -5.36 4.46
CA MET A 163 2.76 -5.15 5.58
C MET A 163 2.59 -6.39 6.47
N GLY A 164 3.17 -7.52 6.10
CA GLY A 164 3.12 -8.78 6.86
C GLY A 164 1.84 -9.59 6.66
N PHE A 165 1.03 -9.29 5.64
CA PHE A 165 -0.21 -10.01 5.37
C PHE A 165 -0.01 -11.40 4.76
N ILE A 166 1.22 -11.86 4.55
CA ILE A 166 1.50 -13.19 3.97
C ILE A 166 0.79 -14.33 4.72
N HIS A 167 0.74 -14.25 6.06
CA HIS A 167 0.04 -15.26 6.86
C HIS A 167 -1.48 -15.20 6.67
N ASP A 168 -2.04 -14.00 6.58
CA ASP A 168 -3.47 -13.81 6.36
C ASP A 168 -3.88 -14.25 4.96
N ILE A 169 -3.08 -13.91 3.94
CA ILE A 169 -3.27 -14.37 2.56
C ILE A 169 -3.30 -15.91 2.52
N ARG A 170 -2.32 -16.58 3.12
CA ARG A 170 -2.28 -18.06 3.17
C ARG A 170 -3.53 -18.67 3.81
N LYS A 171 -4.04 -18.06 4.89
CA LYS A 171 -5.31 -18.49 5.51
C LYS A 171 -6.49 -18.29 4.58
N VAL A 172 -6.56 -17.16 3.88
CA VAL A 172 -7.62 -16.93 2.88
C VAL A 172 -7.55 -17.98 1.79
N LEU A 173 -6.38 -18.22 1.20
CA LEU A 173 -6.20 -19.20 0.12
C LEU A 173 -6.66 -20.60 0.50
N ALA A 174 -6.42 -21.03 1.74
CA ALA A 174 -6.85 -22.33 2.24
C ALA A 174 -8.39 -22.50 2.33
N LEU A 175 -9.14 -21.39 2.27
CA LEU A 175 -10.60 -21.38 2.31
C LEU A 175 -11.23 -21.30 0.91
N LEU A 176 -10.44 -21.05 -0.13
CA LEU A 176 -10.95 -20.85 -1.49
C LEU A 176 -11.10 -22.18 -2.24
N PRO A 177 -12.04 -22.27 -3.20
CA PRO A 177 -12.18 -23.43 -4.07
C PRO A 177 -10.87 -23.72 -4.82
N PRO A 178 -10.47 -24.99 -4.99
CA PRO A 178 -9.20 -25.33 -5.63
C PRO A 178 -9.15 -24.89 -7.10
N THR A 179 -10.25 -25.03 -7.82
CA THR A 179 -10.38 -24.62 -9.22
C THR A 179 -10.93 -23.20 -9.31
N ARG A 180 -10.08 -22.26 -9.73
CA ARG A 180 -10.41 -20.84 -9.94
C ARG A 180 -9.30 -20.19 -10.77
N GLN A 181 -9.61 -19.09 -11.44
CA GLN A 181 -8.58 -18.25 -12.07
C GLN A 181 -7.91 -17.36 -11.02
N ASN A 182 -6.59 -17.26 -11.04
CA ASN A 182 -5.82 -16.42 -10.12
C ASN A 182 -5.04 -15.35 -10.90
N LEU A 183 -5.16 -14.11 -10.46
CA LEU A 183 -4.47 -12.96 -11.03
C LEU A 183 -3.61 -12.30 -9.95
N LEU A 184 -2.30 -12.21 -10.16
CA LEU A 184 -1.37 -11.56 -9.23
C LEU A 184 -0.76 -10.33 -9.90
N PHE A 185 -1.01 -9.16 -9.31
CA PHE A 185 -0.45 -7.89 -9.74
C PHE A 185 0.52 -7.36 -8.68
N SER A 186 1.74 -7.07 -9.12
CA SER A 186 2.82 -6.57 -8.25
C SER A 186 3.62 -5.48 -8.95
N ALA A 187 4.18 -4.54 -8.20
CA ALA A 187 5.15 -3.59 -8.77
C ALA A 187 6.57 -4.19 -8.80
N THR A 188 6.84 -5.19 -7.97
CA THR A 188 8.14 -5.86 -7.85
C THR A 188 8.04 -7.38 -8.00
N PHE A 189 9.12 -7.98 -8.49
CA PHE A 189 9.33 -9.43 -8.56
C PHE A 189 10.38 -9.87 -7.54
N SER A 190 10.14 -9.59 -6.25
CA SER A 190 11.02 -10.11 -5.19
C SER A 190 10.97 -11.64 -5.13
N ARG A 191 11.93 -12.25 -4.44
CA ARG A 191 11.90 -13.71 -4.21
C ARG A 191 10.65 -14.14 -3.45
N GLU A 192 10.15 -13.33 -2.51
CA GLU A 192 8.90 -13.64 -1.81
C GLU A 192 7.70 -13.58 -2.74
N ILE A 193 7.66 -12.63 -3.69
CA ILE A 193 6.59 -12.56 -4.70
C ILE A 193 6.64 -13.77 -5.62
N GLN A 194 7.82 -14.18 -6.09
CA GLN A 194 7.96 -15.40 -6.88
C GLN A 194 7.50 -16.63 -6.10
N SER A 195 7.87 -16.73 -4.82
CA SER A 195 7.41 -17.84 -3.96
C SER A 195 5.90 -17.83 -3.76
N LEU A 196 5.27 -16.66 -3.60
CA LEU A 196 3.82 -16.54 -3.51
C LEU A 196 3.16 -16.94 -4.83
N ALA A 197 3.67 -16.45 -5.96
CA ALA A 197 3.15 -16.74 -7.29
C ALA A 197 3.20 -18.25 -7.59
N ASN A 198 4.34 -18.91 -7.32
CA ASN A 198 4.51 -20.35 -7.55
C ASN A 198 3.57 -21.22 -6.70
N GLY A 199 3.16 -20.73 -5.53
CA GLY A 199 2.21 -21.45 -4.67
C GLY A 199 0.74 -21.12 -4.96
N LEU A 200 0.46 -20.15 -5.83
CA LEU A 200 -0.88 -19.63 -6.08
C LEU A 200 -1.35 -19.84 -7.52
N LEU A 201 -0.47 -19.62 -8.50
CA LEU A 201 -0.80 -19.54 -9.91
C LEU A 201 -0.49 -20.86 -10.62
N GLU A 202 -1.32 -21.22 -11.59
CA GLU A 202 -1.12 -22.40 -12.44
C GLU A 202 -0.73 -21.98 -13.86
N SER A 203 0.50 -22.31 -14.28
CA SER A 203 1.07 -21.94 -15.59
C SER A 203 0.78 -20.49 -16.02
N PRO A 204 1.11 -19.48 -15.19
CA PRO A 204 0.68 -18.11 -15.43
C PRO A 204 1.36 -17.50 -16.66
N THR A 205 0.61 -16.65 -17.36
CA THR A 205 1.21 -15.75 -18.35
C THR A 205 1.93 -14.62 -17.63
N LEU A 206 3.22 -14.46 -17.92
CA LEU A 206 4.05 -13.39 -17.39
C LEU A 206 3.88 -12.14 -18.24
N ILE A 207 3.44 -11.05 -17.61
CA ILE A 207 3.26 -9.75 -18.27
C ILE A 207 4.13 -8.73 -17.55
N GLU A 208 5.16 -8.22 -18.23
CA GLU A 208 6.06 -7.22 -17.68
C GLU A 208 6.03 -5.96 -18.54
N VAL A 209 5.46 -4.88 -18.00
CA VAL A 209 5.33 -3.61 -18.72
C VAL A 209 6.40 -2.65 -18.23
N ALA A 210 7.49 -2.58 -19.02
CA ALA A 210 8.64 -1.68 -18.95
C ALA A 210 9.34 -1.49 -17.59
N ARG A 211 10.68 -1.49 -17.65
CA ARG A 211 11.61 -1.78 -16.55
C ARG A 211 11.59 -0.81 -15.37
N ARG A 212 12.02 -1.36 -14.23
CA ARG A 212 12.26 -0.83 -12.86
C ARG A 212 12.69 0.64 -12.65
N ASN A 213 13.04 1.42 -13.67
CA ASN A 213 13.70 2.74 -13.49
C ASN A 213 13.05 3.93 -14.21
N THR A 214 11.98 3.74 -14.99
CA THR A 214 11.39 4.85 -15.77
C THR A 214 10.84 5.99 -14.91
N ALA A 215 10.31 5.70 -13.70
CA ALA A 215 9.88 6.76 -12.78
C ALA A 215 11.05 7.62 -12.28
N ALA A 216 12.25 7.06 -12.11
CA ALA A 216 13.42 7.86 -11.79
C ALA A 216 13.88 8.66 -13.02
N GLU A 217 13.85 8.07 -14.21
CA GLU A 217 14.28 8.69 -15.46
C GLU A 217 13.37 9.84 -15.93
N SER A 218 12.06 9.78 -15.65
CA SER A 218 11.06 10.77 -16.07
C SER A 218 10.75 11.89 -15.05
N VAL A 219 11.23 11.74 -13.81
CA VAL A 219 11.00 12.71 -12.72
C VAL A 219 12.26 13.53 -12.48
N SER A 220 12.12 14.86 -12.52
CA SER A 220 13.17 15.78 -12.08
C SER A 220 13.40 15.62 -10.58
N GLN A 221 14.63 15.31 -10.19
CA GLN A 221 14.98 15.03 -8.80
C GLN A 221 16.03 16.00 -8.31
N THR A 222 15.76 16.66 -7.18
CA THR A 222 16.67 17.63 -6.58
C THR A 222 16.80 17.37 -5.09
N ILE A 223 18.02 17.41 -4.60
CA ILE A 223 18.33 17.44 -3.18
C ILE A 223 18.57 18.89 -2.77
N HIS A 224 17.90 19.31 -1.71
CA HIS A 224 18.28 20.51 -0.95
C HIS A 224 18.95 20.08 0.35
N PRO A 225 20.29 20.22 0.45
CA PRO A 225 20.98 20.05 1.70
C PRO A 225 20.48 21.09 2.71
N VAL A 226 20.13 20.66 3.91
CA VAL A 226 19.63 21.56 4.96
C VAL A 226 19.81 20.93 6.35
N ASP A 227 20.01 21.77 7.35
CA ASP A 227 20.02 21.31 8.74
C ASP A 227 18.67 20.74 9.17
N SER A 228 18.71 19.68 9.98
CA SER A 228 17.51 18.97 10.46
C SER A 228 16.45 19.91 11.07
N LYS A 229 16.89 20.93 11.82
CA LYS A 229 16.01 21.92 12.45
C LYS A 229 15.36 22.89 11.45
N ARG A 230 16.00 23.12 10.30
CA ARG A 230 15.61 24.13 9.31
C ARG A 230 14.80 23.58 8.14
N LYS A 231 14.66 22.24 8.03
CA LYS A 231 13.84 21.56 7.02
C LYS A 231 12.43 22.14 6.88
N ARG A 232 11.77 22.45 8.01
CA ARG A 232 10.41 23.03 8.02
C ARG A 232 10.38 24.40 7.35
N GLU A 233 11.29 25.27 7.74
CA GLU A 233 11.38 26.64 7.20
C GLU A 233 11.66 26.60 5.71
N LEU A 234 12.62 25.76 5.30
CA LEU A 234 12.93 25.56 3.89
C LEU A 234 11.73 25.03 3.10
N LEU A 235 10.97 24.06 3.65
CA LEU A 235 9.76 23.55 3.00
C LEU A 235 8.73 24.67 2.79
N SER A 236 8.44 25.45 3.83
CA SER A 236 7.50 26.58 3.75
C SER A 236 7.96 27.61 2.73
N PHE A 237 9.26 27.93 2.74
CA PHE A 237 9.87 28.85 1.77
C PHE A 237 9.72 28.35 0.34
N LEU A 238 10.03 27.08 0.06
CA LEU A 238 9.90 26.51 -1.28
C LEU A 238 8.44 26.52 -1.77
N ILE A 239 7.50 26.12 -0.92
CA ILE A 239 6.06 26.13 -1.27
C ILE A 239 5.59 27.55 -1.58
N GLY A 240 5.93 28.52 -0.73
CA GLY A 240 5.53 29.91 -0.89
C GLY A 240 6.19 30.59 -2.09
N SER A 241 7.52 30.63 -2.12
CA SER A 241 8.32 31.34 -3.14
C SER A 241 8.12 30.80 -4.55
N ARG A 242 7.96 29.48 -4.71
CA ARG A 242 7.72 28.84 -6.02
C ARG A 242 6.22 28.64 -6.31
N ASN A 243 5.35 29.16 -5.44
CA ASN A 243 3.89 29.10 -5.56
C ASN A 243 3.32 27.69 -5.85
N TRP A 244 3.85 26.65 -5.21
CA TRP A 244 3.43 25.27 -5.45
C TRP A 244 1.99 25.02 -4.97
N GLN A 245 1.05 24.74 -5.88
CA GLN A 245 -0.38 24.62 -5.55
C GLN A 245 -0.81 23.26 -4.97
N GLN A 246 -0.06 22.19 -5.25
CA GLN A 246 -0.41 20.85 -4.78
C GLN A 246 0.87 20.07 -4.49
N VAL A 247 1.08 19.72 -3.22
CA VAL A 247 2.34 19.13 -2.74
C VAL A 247 2.07 17.95 -1.83
N LEU A 248 2.62 16.78 -2.18
CA LEU A 248 2.63 15.61 -1.30
C LEU A 248 3.95 15.55 -0.54
N VAL A 249 3.89 15.63 0.79
CA VAL A 249 5.07 15.68 1.66
C VAL A 249 5.17 14.39 2.45
N PHE A 250 6.29 13.67 2.30
CA PHE A 250 6.55 12.44 3.04
C PHE A 250 7.39 12.69 4.30
N THR A 251 6.87 12.20 5.42
CA THR A 251 7.52 12.22 6.74
C THR A 251 7.68 10.80 7.26
N ARG A 252 8.68 10.58 8.12
CA ARG A 252 8.99 9.25 8.66
C ARG A 252 7.97 8.77 9.68
N THR A 253 7.41 9.67 10.49
CA THR A 253 6.57 9.31 11.63
C THR A 253 5.21 10.01 11.62
N LYS A 254 4.19 9.33 12.15
CA LYS A 254 2.84 9.88 12.31
C LYS A 254 2.78 11.13 13.19
N HIS A 255 3.66 11.23 14.18
CA HIS A 255 3.76 12.41 15.05
C HIS A 255 4.39 13.57 14.30
N GLY A 256 5.47 13.30 13.54
CA GLY A 256 6.07 14.27 12.63
C GLY A 256 5.07 14.81 11.61
N ALA A 257 4.24 13.93 11.02
CA ALA A 257 3.21 14.34 10.07
C ALA A 257 2.21 15.36 10.67
N ASN A 258 1.69 15.11 11.87
CA ASN A 258 0.77 16.06 12.52
C ASN A 258 1.47 17.38 12.89
N ARG A 259 2.68 17.28 13.45
CA ARG A 259 3.45 18.47 13.87
C ARG A 259 3.75 19.35 12.66
N LEU A 260 4.23 18.76 11.56
CA LEU A 260 4.54 19.49 10.33
C LEU A 260 3.29 20.12 9.73
N ALA A 261 2.16 19.40 9.69
CA ALA A 261 0.90 19.95 9.19
C ALA A 261 0.44 21.17 10.00
N GLN A 262 0.44 21.09 11.32
CA GLN A 262 0.08 22.23 12.19
C GLN A 262 1.04 23.42 12.03
N GLN A 263 2.32 23.14 11.80
CA GLN A 263 3.31 24.19 11.59
C GLN A 263 3.10 24.91 10.25
N LEU A 264 2.88 24.17 9.16
CA LEU A 264 2.59 24.75 7.85
C LEU A 264 1.26 25.52 7.85
N GLU A 265 0.25 25.06 8.58
CA GLU A 265 -1.00 25.82 8.79
C GLU A 265 -0.74 27.19 9.46
N LYS A 266 0.16 27.24 10.45
CA LYS A 266 0.56 28.52 11.09
C LYS A 266 1.33 29.43 10.14
N ASP A 267 2.06 28.86 9.19
CA ASP A 267 2.76 29.59 8.13
C ASP A 267 1.78 30.03 7.01
N GLY A 268 0.46 29.83 7.17
CA GLY A 268 -0.58 30.24 6.23
C GLY A 268 -0.83 29.25 5.09
N ILE A 269 -0.26 28.05 5.16
CA ILE A 269 -0.37 27.02 4.11
C ILE A 269 -1.43 25.99 4.52
N THR A 270 -2.54 25.94 3.77
CA THR A 270 -3.59 24.93 3.99
C THR A 270 -3.02 23.52 3.87
N THR A 271 -3.02 22.77 4.98
CA THR A 271 -2.32 21.50 5.08
C THR A 271 -3.20 20.44 5.75
N ALA A 272 -3.07 19.18 5.35
CA ALA A 272 -3.69 18.07 6.06
C ALA A 272 -2.68 16.94 6.29
N ALA A 273 -2.83 16.19 7.38
CA ALA A 273 -2.01 15.01 7.67
C ALA A 273 -2.77 13.70 7.44
N ILE A 274 -2.15 12.74 6.75
CA ILE A 274 -2.67 11.39 6.53
C ILE A 274 -1.69 10.31 7.05
N HIS A 275 -2.13 9.56 8.06
CA HIS A 275 -1.33 8.49 8.68
C HIS A 275 -2.23 7.42 9.30
N GLY A 276 -1.66 6.26 9.67
CA GLY A 276 -2.43 5.12 10.22
C GLY A 276 -3.24 5.41 11.50
N ASN A 277 -2.81 6.38 12.32
CA ASN A 277 -3.57 6.80 13.50
C ASN A 277 -4.78 7.72 13.21
N LYS A 278 -5.00 8.20 11.97
CA LYS A 278 -6.19 9.00 11.65
C LYS A 278 -7.40 8.07 11.47
N SER A 279 -8.58 8.54 11.86
CA SER A 279 -9.83 7.83 11.54
C SER A 279 -10.02 7.75 10.03
N GLN A 280 -10.75 6.74 9.54
CA GLN A 280 -10.94 6.59 8.10
C GLN A 280 -11.66 7.77 7.48
N GLY A 281 -12.71 8.27 8.14
CA GLY A 281 -13.42 9.45 7.66
C GLY A 281 -12.50 10.66 7.52
N ALA A 282 -11.56 10.85 8.45
CA ALA A 282 -10.55 11.90 8.35
C ALA A 282 -9.57 11.67 7.19
N ARG A 283 -9.12 10.42 6.97
CA ARG A 283 -8.23 10.08 5.84
C ARG A 283 -8.91 10.31 4.49
N THR A 284 -10.16 9.84 4.33
CA THR A 284 -10.96 10.03 3.11
C THR A 284 -11.23 11.51 2.84
N ARG A 285 -11.59 12.28 3.88
CA ARG A 285 -11.82 13.72 3.75
C ARG A 285 -10.53 14.49 3.39
N ALA A 286 -9.42 14.19 4.05
CA ALA A 286 -8.14 14.81 3.74
C ALA A 286 -7.72 14.56 2.28
N LEU A 287 -7.91 13.32 1.80
CA LEU A 287 -7.63 12.96 0.42
C LEU A 287 -8.54 13.70 -0.57
N ALA A 288 -9.85 13.75 -0.31
CA ALA A 288 -10.81 14.45 -1.17
C ALA A 288 -10.48 15.95 -1.24
N ASN A 289 -10.23 16.58 -0.09
CA ASN A 289 -9.88 17.99 0.00
C ASN A 289 -8.56 18.31 -0.71
N PHE A 290 -7.59 17.39 -0.69
CA PHE A 290 -6.33 17.54 -1.42
C PHE A 290 -6.53 17.41 -2.94
N LYS A 291 -7.34 16.43 -3.40
CA LYS A 291 -7.66 16.26 -4.82
C LYS A 291 -8.39 17.47 -5.42
N GLN A 292 -9.31 18.08 -4.68
CA GLN A 292 -10.06 19.26 -5.13
C GLN A 292 -9.29 20.58 -4.96
N GLY A 293 -8.05 20.56 -4.46
CA GLY A 293 -7.22 21.75 -4.27
C GLY A 293 -7.53 22.60 -3.02
N SER A 294 -8.52 22.23 -2.20
CA SER A 294 -8.81 22.95 -0.93
C SER A 294 -7.75 22.75 0.14
N VAL A 295 -6.95 21.70 0.03
CA VAL A 295 -5.73 21.50 0.81
C VAL A 295 -4.56 21.53 -0.15
N ARG A 296 -3.69 22.52 0.01
CA ARG A 296 -2.47 22.72 -0.78
C ARG A 296 -1.39 21.66 -0.49
N VAL A 297 -1.25 21.24 0.77
CA VAL A 297 -0.22 20.28 1.20
C VAL A 297 -0.83 19.08 1.89
N LEU A 298 -0.50 17.88 1.42
CA LEU A 298 -0.83 16.63 2.10
C LEU A 298 0.43 16.02 2.71
N VAL A 299 0.52 16.02 4.04
CA VAL A 299 1.63 15.40 4.79
C VAL A 299 1.30 13.94 5.09
N ALA A 300 2.12 13.02 4.61
CA ALA A 300 1.88 11.58 4.73
C ALA A 300 3.07 10.81 5.30
N THR A 301 2.78 9.65 5.87
CA THR A 301 3.79 8.59 6.11
C THR A 301 3.71 7.57 4.97
N ASP A 302 4.81 6.85 4.68
CA ASP A 302 4.87 5.82 3.62
C ASP A 302 3.68 4.88 3.62
N ILE A 303 3.38 4.28 4.78
CA ILE A 303 2.29 3.31 4.95
C ILE A 303 0.94 3.92 4.57
N ALA A 304 0.73 5.19 4.88
CA ALA A 304 -0.55 5.85 4.68
C ALA A 304 -0.73 6.45 3.27
N ALA A 305 0.38 6.71 2.57
CA ALA A 305 0.38 7.16 1.19
C ALA A 305 0.44 6.02 0.17
N ARG A 306 0.82 4.80 0.59
CA ARG A 306 0.68 3.59 -0.23
C ARG A 306 -0.81 3.32 -0.51
N GLY A 307 -1.13 3.09 -1.78
CA GLY A 307 -2.50 2.87 -2.23
C GLY A 307 -3.39 4.12 -2.20
N LEU A 308 -2.82 5.32 -2.09
CA LEU A 308 -3.54 6.55 -2.44
C LEU A 308 -3.50 6.72 -3.97
N ASP A 309 -4.67 6.93 -4.57
CA ASP A 309 -4.84 7.31 -5.97
C ASP A 309 -4.66 8.83 -6.07
N ILE A 310 -3.41 9.27 -5.96
CA ILE A 310 -2.97 10.67 -6.11
C ILE A 310 -1.79 10.70 -7.07
N ASP A 311 -1.90 9.95 -8.16
CA ASP A 311 -0.86 9.93 -9.17
C ASP A 311 -0.91 11.23 -10.00
N GLN A 312 0.20 11.61 -10.62
CA GLN A 312 0.36 12.83 -11.44
C GLN A 312 0.38 14.15 -10.65
N LEU A 313 0.89 14.14 -9.43
CA LEU A 313 1.12 15.39 -8.71
C LEU A 313 2.25 16.20 -9.35
N PRO A 314 2.19 17.55 -9.31
CA PRO A 314 3.28 18.38 -9.81
C PRO A 314 4.51 18.32 -8.88
N HIS A 315 4.30 18.20 -7.56
CA HIS A 315 5.39 18.22 -6.58
C HIS A 315 5.24 17.11 -5.54
N VAL A 316 6.33 16.36 -5.37
CA VAL A 316 6.52 15.42 -4.25
C VAL A 316 7.73 15.88 -3.43
N VAL A 317 7.59 15.96 -2.12
CA VAL A 317 8.67 16.33 -1.22
C VAL A 317 8.97 15.20 -0.24
N ASN A 318 10.21 14.71 -0.24
CA ASN A 318 10.76 13.91 0.85
C ASN A 318 11.26 14.85 1.94
N PHE A 319 10.40 15.15 2.93
CA PHE A 319 10.83 15.90 4.11
C PHE A 319 11.81 15.08 4.96
N ASP A 320 11.55 13.78 5.05
CA ASP A 320 12.44 12.78 5.62
C ASP A 320 12.79 11.75 4.54
N LEU A 321 14.06 11.38 4.35
CA LEU A 321 14.39 10.27 3.45
C LEU A 321 13.89 8.92 4.02
N PRO A 322 13.39 8.02 3.16
CA PRO A 322 13.00 6.69 3.60
C PRO A 322 14.24 5.88 3.98
N ASN A 323 14.10 5.00 4.97
CA ASN A 323 15.16 4.09 5.38
C ASN A 323 15.26 2.83 4.48
N VAL A 324 14.25 2.59 3.63
CA VAL A 324 14.23 1.55 2.60
C VAL A 324 14.34 2.25 1.24
N PRO A 325 15.41 2.02 0.45
CA PRO A 325 15.62 2.69 -0.83
C PRO A 325 14.47 2.54 -1.83
N GLU A 326 13.81 1.39 -1.86
CA GLU A 326 12.68 1.10 -2.75
C GLU A 326 11.49 2.04 -2.49
N ASP A 327 11.31 2.46 -1.24
CA ASP A 327 10.25 3.41 -0.87
C ASP A 327 10.49 4.78 -1.52
N TYR A 328 11.74 5.18 -1.72
CA TYR A 328 12.04 6.42 -2.42
C TYR A 328 11.47 6.41 -3.84
N VAL A 329 11.69 5.32 -4.59
CA VAL A 329 11.15 5.14 -5.94
C VAL A 329 9.62 5.19 -5.94
N HIS A 330 8.99 4.60 -4.92
CA HIS A 330 7.53 4.64 -4.76
C HIS A 330 6.97 6.03 -4.42
N ARG A 331 7.72 6.84 -3.65
CA ARG A 331 7.34 8.21 -3.32
C ARG A 331 7.41 9.11 -4.54
N ILE A 332 8.56 9.12 -5.23
CA ILE A 332 8.75 9.98 -6.41
C ILE A 332 7.84 9.54 -7.57
N GLY A 333 7.45 8.26 -7.63
CA GLY A 333 6.48 7.78 -8.60
C GLY A 333 5.06 8.37 -8.44
N ARG A 334 4.80 9.23 -7.44
CA ARG A 334 3.56 10.01 -7.34
C ARG A 334 3.54 11.26 -8.21
N THR A 335 4.67 11.60 -8.82
CA THR A 335 4.82 12.68 -9.79
C THR A 335 5.35 12.13 -11.13
N GLY A 336 5.32 12.95 -12.19
CA GLY A 336 5.98 12.67 -13.48
C GLY A 336 5.41 11.51 -14.30
N ARG A 337 4.09 11.35 -14.39
CA ARG A 337 3.43 10.28 -15.16
C ARG A 337 2.60 10.83 -16.33
N ALA A 338 2.44 10.01 -17.36
CA ALA A 338 1.60 10.28 -18.54
C ALA A 338 2.01 11.52 -19.38
N GLY A 339 3.30 11.79 -19.49
CA GLY A 339 3.84 12.87 -20.33
C GLY A 339 3.96 14.23 -19.62
N ASN A 340 3.50 14.34 -18.37
CA ASN A 340 3.70 15.54 -17.56
C ASN A 340 5.06 15.51 -16.83
N GLU A 341 5.79 16.62 -16.86
CA GLU A 341 6.99 16.80 -16.05
C GLU A 341 6.62 16.92 -14.57
N GLY A 342 7.32 16.17 -13.74
CA GLY A 342 7.08 16.12 -12.30
C GLY A 342 8.34 16.41 -11.51
N GLN A 343 8.23 17.11 -10.37
CA GLN A 343 9.37 17.44 -9.52
C GLN A 343 9.32 16.67 -8.20
N ALA A 344 10.39 15.94 -7.91
CA ALA A 344 10.64 15.30 -6.63
C ALA A 344 11.80 16.00 -5.90
N VAL A 345 11.47 16.63 -4.77
CA VAL A 345 12.44 17.37 -3.95
C VAL A 345 12.74 16.59 -2.68
N SER A 346 14.01 16.49 -2.29
CA SER A 346 14.42 15.83 -1.05
C SER A 346 15.17 16.80 -0.15
N LEU A 347 14.67 17.00 1.07
CA LEU A 347 15.34 17.81 2.09
C LEU A 347 16.25 16.89 2.89
N VAL A 348 17.57 17.06 2.76
CA VAL A 348 18.54 16.09 3.30
C VAL A 348 19.40 16.76 4.36
N CYS A 349 19.38 16.20 5.57
CA CYS A 349 20.31 16.58 6.63
C CYS A 349 21.42 15.53 6.81
N VAL A 350 22.45 15.89 7.59
CA VAL A 350 23.63 15.05 7.84
C VAL A 350 23.28 13.65 8.36
N ASP A 351 22.20 13.54 9.14
CA ASP A 351 21.69 12.27 9.71
C ASP A 351 21.28 11.24 8.63
N GLU A 352 20.94 11.70 7.43
CA GLU A 352 20.31 10.89 6.39
C GLU A 352 21.26 10.52 5.24
N HIS A 353 22.53 10.91 5.30
CA HIS A 353 23.53 10.62 4.26
C HIS A 353 23.68 9.13 3.97
N LYS A 354 23.47 8.25 4.95
CA LYS A 354 23.44 6.80 4.71
C LYS A 354 22.27 6.40 3.82
N PHE A 355 21.07 6.87 4.10
CA PHE A 355 19.87 6.58 3.30
C PHE A 355 20.02 7.12 1.89
N LEU A 356 20.55 8.33 1.73
CA LEU A 356 20.83 8.91 0.42
C LEU A 356 21.75 8.01 -0.41
N ARG A 357 22.86 7.53 0.17
CA ARG A 357 23.79 6.63 -0.53
C ARG A 357 23.13 5.31 -0.96
N ASP A 358 22.28 4.74 -0.11
CA ASP A 358 21.59 3.50 -0.43
C ASP A 358 20.53 3.72 -1.54
N ILE A 359 19.89 4.90 -1.57
CA ILE A 359 18.98 5.33 -2.64
C ILE A 359 19.73 5.52 -3.96
N GLU A 360 20.80 6.31 -3.99
CA GLU A 360 21.62 6.57 -5.18
C GLU A 360 22.18 5.27 -5.77
N ARG A 361 22.57 4.31 -4.90
CA ARG A 361 22.99 2.97 -5.32
C ARG A 361 21.86 2.18 -5.99
N LEU A 362 20.64 2.22 -5.45
CA LEU A 362 19.48 1.54 -6.03
C LEU A 362 19.13 2.11 -7.42
N ILE A 363 19.08 3.44 -7.53
CA ILE A 363 18.73 4.12 -8.80
C ILE A 363 19.91 4.20 -9.79
N LYS A 364 21.11 3.81 -9.36
CA LYS A 364 22.36 3.82 -10.14
C LYS A 364 22.73 5.18 -10.72
N ARG A 365 22.39 6.26 -10.02
CA ARG A 365 22.76 7.64 -10.39
C ARG A 365 22.82 8.52 -9.15
N ASN A 366 23.63 9.57 -9.22
CA ASN A 366 23.63 10.63 -8.22
C ASN A 366 22.47 11.59 -8.50
N ILE A 367 21.89 12.16 -7.43
CA ILE A 367 20.83 13.16 -7.55
C ILE A 367 21.45 14.56 -7.44
N ASP A 368 21.02 15.47 -8.31
CA ASP A 368 21.51 16.84 -8.32
C ASP A 368 21.23 17.55 -7.01
N ARG A 369 22.19 18.37 -6.58
CA ARG A 369 22.14 19.09 -5.31
C ARG A 369 22.05 20.58 -5.58
N GLU A 370 21.05 21.22 -5.00
CA GLU A 370 20.85 22.67 -5.07
C GLU A 370 20.78 23.20 -3.64
N THR A 371 21.77 24.00 -3.23
CA THR A 371 21.73 24.67 -1.93
C THR A 371 20.93 25.95 -2.06
N ILE A 372 19.91 26.13 -1.21
CA ILE A 372 19.14 27.38 -1.18
C ILE A 372 19.89 28.41 -0.34
N PRO A 373 20.16 29.62 -0.86
CA PRO A 373 20.85 30.67 -0.11
C PRO A 373 20.19 30.93 1.24
N GLY A 374 21.01 31.02 2.28
CA GLY A 374 20.57 31.21 3.65
C GLY A 374 20.11 29.93 4.34
N TYR A 375 20.07 28.76 3.69
CA TYR A 375 19.75 27.44 4.27
C TYR A 375 20.92 26.45 4.20
N GLU A 376 22.14 26.95 4.06
CA GLU A 376 23.36 26.16 4.00
C GLU A 376 23.50 25.28 5.27
N PRO A 377 23.84 23.99 5.12
CA PRO A 377 24.10 23.12 6.27
C PRO A 377 25.32 23.60 7.07
N ASP A 378 25.21 23.59 8.39
CA ASP A 378 26.34 23.87 9.26
C ASP A 378 27.29 22.64 9.32
N PRO A 379 28.54 22.75 8.85
CA PRO A 379 29.48 21.64 8.80
C PRO A 379 29.90 21.13 10.19
N SER A 380 29.63 21.88 11.27
CA SER A 380 29.95 21.48 12.64
C SER A 380 28.94 20.49 13.25
N ILE A 381 27.75 20.36 12.67
CA ILE A 381 26.69 19.48 13.17
C ILE A 381 27.06 18.02 12.95
N LYS A 382 27.12 17.26 14.06
CA LYS A 382 27.40 15.82 14.02
C LYS A 382 26.11 15.02 13.77
N PRO A 383 26.19 13.92 12.99
CA PRO A 383 25.04 13.09 12.72
C PRO A 383 24.51 12.41 13.98
N VAL A 384 23.20 12.46 14.17
CA VAL A 384 22.47 11.76 15.23
C VAL A 384 21.84 10.49 14.65
N PRO A 385 21.95 9.33 15.34
CA PRO A 385 21.32 8.10 14.87
C PRO A 385 19.79 8.23 14.76
N ILE A 386 19.25 7.97 13.57
CA ILE A 386 17.81 7.91 13.34
C ILE A 386 17.31 6.56 13.85
N GLN A 387 16.44 6.57 14.87
CA GLN A 387 15.79 5.35 15.37
C GLN A 387 14.77 4.84 14.35
N THR A 388 15.15 3.79 13.60
CA THR A 388 14.24 3.09 12.69
C THR A 388 13.48 2.02 13.49
N GLY A 389 12.16 2.11 13.54
CA GLY A 389 11.29 1.21 14.33
C GLY A 389 11.21 -0.25 13.87
N ARG A 390 12.18 -0.75 13.08
CA ARG A 390 12.27 -2.14 12.65
C ARG A 390 13.73 -2.61 12.68
N SER A 391 13.97 -3.60 13.55
CA SER A 391 15.18 -4.42 13.73
C SER A 391 16.36 -3.80 14.49
N ASN A 392 16.47 -4.15 15.77
CA ASN A 392 17.75 -4.61 16.32
C ASN A 392 17.54 -5.97 16.98
N ARG A 393 17.67 -7.04 16.18
CA ARG A 393 18.07 -8.36 16.70
C ARG A 393 19.54 -8.21 17.15
N PRO A 394 19.91 -8.45 18.42
CA PRO A 394 21.31 -8.46 18.79
C PRO A 394 21.93 -9.75 18.24
N SER A 395 22.72 -9.61 17.18
CA SER A 395 23.64 -10.65 16.72
C SER A 395 24.85 -10.70 17.65
N GLY A 396 25.03 -11.84 18.32
CA GLY A 396 26.34 -12.45 18.53
C GLY A 396 27.39 -11.70 19.38
N GLY A 397 27.21 -11.66 20.70
CA GLY A 397 28.32 -11.48 21.63
C GLY A 397 28.87 -12.83 22.10
N LYS A 398 29.89 -13.37 21.43
CA LYS A 398 30.70 -14.50 21.94
C LYS A 398 31.28 -14.12 23.31
N LYS A 399 30.74 -14.68 24.40
CA LYS A 399 31.42 -14.71 25.70
C LYS A 399 32.05 -16.07 25.91
N ASN A 400 33.37 -16.10 25.74
CA ASN A 400 34.26 -17.16 26.20
C ASN A 400 33.91 -17.58 27.64
N ARG A 401 33.49 -18.83 27.83
CA ARG A 401 33.54 -19.51 29.13
C ARG A 401 34.50 -20.67 29.02
N ARG A 402 35.69 -20.49 29.61
CA ARG A 402 36.64 -21.58 29.92
C ARG A 402 35.95 -22.58 30.87
N PRO A 403 36.23 -23.89 30.75
CA PRO A 403 35.75 -24.85 31.73
C PRO A 403 36.71 -24.86 32.93
N ARG A 404 36.18 -24.66 34.14
CA ARG A 404 36.93 -24.89 35.38
C ARG A 404 36.36 -26.10 36.11
N SER A 405 37.31 -26.93 36.53
CA SER A 405 37.25 -28.29 37.05
C SER A 405 36.35 -28.54 38.27
N LYS A 406 35.86 -29.78 38.34
CA LYS A 406 35.33 -30.50 39.50
C LYS A 406 36.17 -30.30 40.78
N LYS A 407 35.51 -30.18 41.94
CA LYS A 407 35.76 -31.03 43.13
C LYS A 407 34.67 -30.89 44.20
N SER A 408 33.95 -31.99 44.41
CA SER A 408 33.59 -32.67 45.68
C SER A 408 33.26 -31.85 46.95
N ARG A 409 32.04 -32.07 47.47
CA ARG A 409 31.68 -32.71 48.76
C ARG A 409 30.33 -32.16 49.27
N GLY A 410 29.36 -33.02 49.52
CA GLY A 410 28.28 -32.74 50.50
C GLY A 410 28.70 -33.26 51.88
N PRO A 411 27.76 -33.45 52.84
CA PRO A 411 26.42 -32.86 52.98
C PRO A 411 26.19 -32.30 54.42
N GLU A 412 25.18 -31.45 54.65
CA GLU A 412 24.33 -31.58 55.86
C GLU A 412 23.07 -30.71 55.89
N ALA A 413 22.15 -31.18 56.72
CA ALA A 413 20.74 -30.89 56.91
C ALA A 413 20.37 -29.46 57.35
N ALA A 414 19.14 -29.01 57.02
CA ALA A 414 18.03 -28.91 57.99
C ALA A 414 16.79 -28.19 57.41
N GLY A 415 15.69 -28.94 57.30
CA GLY A 415 14.42 -28.64 57.97
C GLY A 415 13.61 -27.37 57.66
N ARG A 416 12.44 -27.62 57.04
CA ARG A 416 11.12 -26.96 57.21
C ARG A 416 10.90 -25.56 56.61
N LYS A 417 9.91 -25.49 55.70
CA LYS A 417 8.66 -24.73 55.95
C LYS A 417 7.56 -25.12 54.95
N SER A 418 6.38 -25.33 55.50
CA SER A 418 5.17 -25.77 54.84
C SER A 418 4.12 -24.65 54.81
N GLN A 419 3.23 -24.77 53.80
CA GLN A 419 1.83 -24.34 53.73
C GLN A 419 1.44 -23.14 52.86
N GLN A 420 0.32 -23.39 52.17
CA GLN A 420 -0.26 -22.81 50.96
C GLN A 420 -1.25 -21.66 51.25
N PRO A 421 -1.69 -20.91 50.22
CA PRO A 421 -2.81 -19.97 50.31
C PRO A 421 -4.16 -20.56 49.81
N PRO A 422 -5.33 -20.05 50.27
CA PRO A 422 -6.64 -20.60 49.92
C PRO A 422 -7.36 -19.88 48.75
N ARG A 423 -8.32 -20.60 48.15
CA ARG A 423 -9.18 -20.24 47.00
C ARG A 423 -10.40 -19.35 47.36
N PRO A 424 -11.00 -18.62 46.38
CA PRO A 424 -12.19 -17.80 46.61
C PRO A 424 -13.52 -18.51 46.24
N ARG A 425 -14.62 -18.11 46.91
CA ARG A 425 -16.00 -18.59 46.70
C ARG A 425 -16.86 -17.59 45.92
N LYS A 426 -17.68 -18.12 45.00
CA LYS A 426 -18.76 -17.46 44.24
C LYS A 426 -19.92 -17.03 45.14
N ARG A 427 -20.65 -15.98 44.73
CA ARG A 427 -22.03 -15.68 45.15
C ARG A 427 -22.94 -15.56 43.92
N GLN A 428 -24.14 -16.11 44.02
CA GLN A 428 -25.29 -15.83 43.14
C GLN A 428 -26.49 -15.41 44.00
N SER A 429 -27.36 -14.67 43.32
CA SER A 429 -28.57 -13.90 43.68
C SER A 429 -29.63 -14.54 44.57
N LYS A 430 -30.34 -13.67 45.30
CA LYS A 430 -31.78 -13.44 45.07
C LYS A 430 -32.00 -11.95 44.85
#